data_AF-G7VG60-F1
#
_entry.id   AF-G7VG60-F1
#
_cell.length_a   1.000
_cell.length_b   1.000
_cell.length_c   1.000
_cell.angle_alpha   90.00
_cell.angle_beta   90.00
_cell.angle_gamma   90.00
#
_symmetry.space_group_name_H-M   'P 1'
#
loop_
_entity.id
_entity.type
_entity.pdbx_description
1 polymer ?
#
loop_
_entity_poly.entity_id
_entity_poly.type
_entity_poly.pdbx_seq_one_letter_code
_entity_poly.pdbx_strand_id
1 'polypeptide(L)'
;MESRDLVLGEVVRRGVAKAYDVAKSMPYSVSTVYYLLSRLGAEGFVENFGGLYRPTFRGVLRYVEVWGCDLHVVNVVRGMVGGGWGKALGEEVCEALEFLSKFRPYSRDLAPALFEIVWGGGKLAELPGSVRRLLAAVAASVGGPIDEIHSGVLLGRLFIGHCSQCGLSVKPCRYIKL
;
A
#
# COMPACT_ATOMS: atom_id res chain seq x y z
N MET A 1 7.75 -16.32 -15.70
CA MET A 1 7.78 -15.89 -14.29
C MET A 1 9.22 -16.01 -13.80
N GLU A 2 9.84 -14.90 -13.39
CA GLU A 2 11.27 -14.87 -13.04
C GLU A 2 11.50 -15.37 -11.60
N SER A 3 12.70 -15.88 -11.30
CA SER A 3 13.09 -16.31 -9.94
C SER A 3 12.98 -15.18 -8.90
N ARG A 4 13.26 -13.95 -9.34
CA ARG A 4 13.03 -12.70 -8.61
C ARG A 4 11.57 -12.57 -8.14
N ASP A 5 10.63 -12.77 -9.07
CA ASP A 5 9.20 -12.61 -8.80
C ASP A 5 8.79 -13.65 -7.75
N LEU A 6 9.22 -14.91 -7.89
CA LEU A 6 8.91 -15.95 -6.90
C LEU A 6 9.38 -15.60 -5.47
N VAL A 7 10.60 -15.06 -5.32
CA VAL A 7 11.13 -14.62 -4.02
C VAL A 7 10.32 -13.44 -3.46
N LEU A 8 9.98 -12.45 -4.30
CA LEU A 8 9.10 -11.34 -3.89
C LEU A 8 7.73 -11.85 -3.44
N GLY A 9 7.15 -12.78 -4.19
CA GLY A 9 5.85 -13.38 -3.90
C GLY A 9 5.80 -14.01 -2.52
N GLU A 10 6.86 -14.67 -2.11
CA GLU A 10 6.95 -15.28 -0.78
C GLU A 10 7.10 -14.25 0.33
N VAL A 11 7.87 -13.19 0.12
CA VAL A 11 7.96 -12.07 1.08
C VAL A 11 6.59 -11.43 1.27
N VAL A 12 5.84 -11.22 0.18
CA VAL A 12 4.48 -10.64 0.23
C VAL A 12 3.50 -11.54 0.96
N ARG A 13 3.48 -12.85 0.66
CA ARG A 13 2.56 -13.78 1.34
C ARG A 13 2.79 -13.88 2.84
N ARG A 14 4.05 -13.77 3.26
CA ARG A 14 4.44 -13.77 4.67
C ARG A 14 4.24 -12.42 5.35
N GLY A 15 4.24 -11.32 4.59
CA GLY A 15 4.19 -9.95 5.07
C GLY A 15 5.49 -9.48 5.75
N VAL A 16 6.06 -10.27 6.66
CA VAL A 16 7.39 -10.06 7.25
C VAL A 16 8.07 -11.41 7.40
N ALA A 17 9.31 -11.54 6.92
CA ALA A 17 10.01 -12.82 6.93
C ALA A 17 11.53 -12.69 7.11
N LYS A 18 12.16 -13.67 7.75
CA LYS A 18 13.63 -13.81 7.69
C LYS A 18 14.03 -14.35 6.32
N ALA A 19 15.19 -13.95 5.82
CA ALA A 19 15.72 -14.48 4.57
C ALA A 19 15.81 -16.02 4.55
N TYR A 20 16.15 -16.62 5.69
CA TYR A 20 16.20 -18.07 5.85
C TYR A 20 14.83 -18.75 5.69
N ASP A 21 13.76 -18.14 6.20
CA ASP A 21 12.40 -18.69 6.09
C ASP A 21 11.90 -18.63 4.65
N VAL A 22 12.22 -17.54 3.95
CA VAL A 22 11.97 -17.41 2.50
C VAL A 22 12.77 -18.47 1.73
N ALA A 23 14.04 -18.68 2.08
CA ALA A 23 14.89 -19.64 1.39
C ALA A 23 14.41 -21.08 1.55
N LYS A 24 13.91 -21.45 2.73
CA LYS A 24 13.35 -22.79 3.00
C LYS A 24 12.16 -23.17 2.12
N SER A 25 11.37 -22.18 1.68
CA SER A 25 10.20 -22.40 0.81
C SER A 25 10.54 -22.37 -0.68
N MET A 26 11.81 -22.20 -1.06
CA MET A 26 12.22 -21.97 -2.43
C MET A 26 12.99 -23.15 -3.02
N PRO A 27 12.84 -23.45 -4.32
CA PRO A 27 13.66 -24.45 -5.02
C PRO A 27 15.06 -23.91 -5.37
N TYR A 28 15.59 -22.96 -4.60
CA TYR A 28 16.84 -22.27 -4.87
C TYR A 28 17.81 -22.44 -3.71
N SER A 29 19.11 -22.31 -3.99
CA SER A 29 20.12 -22.29 -2.93
C SER A 29 19.90 -21.09 -1.99
N VAL A 30 20.28 -21.24 -0.72
CA VAL A 30 20.18 -20.15 0.27
C VAL A 30 20.91 -18.90 -0.21
N SER A 31 22.11 -19.06 -0.78
CA SER A 31 22.90 -17.93 -1.31
C SER A 31 22.19 -17.22 -2.47
N THR A 32 21.53 -17.97 -3.36
CA THR A 32 20.71 -17.39 -4.44
C THR A 32 19.56 -16.57 -3.89
N VAL A 33 18.85 -17.07 -2.87
CA VAL A 33 17.71 -16.33 -2.28
C VAL A 33 18.19 -15.05 -1.59
N TYR A 34 19.30 -15.11 -0.86
CA TYR A 34 19.89 -13.92 -0.22
C TYR A 34 20.31 -12.88 -1.26
N TYR A 35 20.92 -13.30 -2.36
CA TYR A 35 21.26 -12.42 -3.47
C TYR A 35 20.01 -11.76 -4.07
N LEU A 36 18.95 -12.53 -4.35
CA LEU A 36 17.70 -12.01 -4.90
C LEU A 36 17.01 -11.04 -3.95
N LEU A 37 16.99 -11.32 -2.64
CA LEU A 37 16.46 -10.41 -1.62
C LEU A 37 17.26 -9.10 -1.54
N SER A 38 18.59 -9.16 -1.63
CA SER A 38 19.44 -7.97 -1.69
C SER A 38 19.12 -7.12 -2.92
N ARG A 39 18.96 -7.76 -4.09
CA ARG A 39 18.57 -7.08 -5.33
C ARG A 39 17.18 -6.45 -5.27
N LEU A 40 16.18 -7.19 -4.79
CA LEU A 40 14.83 -6.67 -4.56
C LEU A 40 14.85 -5.46 -3.62
N GLY A 41 15.75 -5.46 -2.64
CA GLY A 41 15.96 -4.34 -1.73
C GLY A 41 16.54 -3.12 -2.45
N ALA A 42 17.58 -3.30 -3.25
CA ALA A 42 18.17 -2.25 -4.06
C ALA A 42 17.20 -1.66 -5.09
N GLU A 43 16.31 -2.49 -5.65
CA GLU A 43 15.26 -2.09 -6.59
C GLU A 43 14.02 -1.47 -5.89
N GLY A 44 13.98 -1.51 -4.55
CA GLY A 44 12.94 -0.89 -3.72
C GLY A 44 11.64 -1.68 -3.60
N PHE A 45 11.63 -2.97 -3.91
CA PHE A 45 10.46 -3.86 -3.79
C PHE A 45 10.30 -4.46 -2.39
N VAL A 46 11.40 -4.58 -1.65
CA VAL A 46 11.42 -5.04 -0.26
C VAL A 46 12.30 -4.11 0.57
N GLU A 47 12.08 -4.12 1.88
CA GLU A 47 12.94 -3.43 2.83
C GLU A 47 13.49 -4.44 3.83
N ASN A 48 14.78 -4.28 4.17
CA ASN A 48 15.43 -5.03 5.24
C ASN A 48 15.46 -4.17 6.50
N PHE A 49 14.80 -4.65 7.56
CA PHE A 49 14.80 -4.04 8.87
C PHE A 49 15.29 -5.07 9.90
N GLY A 50 16.53 -4.93 10.35
CA GLY A 50 17.11 -5.81 11.37
C GLY A 50 17.18 -7.30 10.96
N GLY A 51 17.39 -7.59 9.67
CA GLY A 51 17.43 -8.97 9.15
C GLY A 51 16.06 -9.56 8.83
N LEU A 52 14.98 -8.79 8.99
CA LEU A 52 13.64 -9.11 8.53
C LEU A 52 13.36 -8.37 7.22
N TYR A 53 12.79 -9.08 6.26
CA TYR A 53 12.34 -8.56 4.98
C TYR A 53 10.84 -8.33 5.02
N ARG A 54 10.41 -7.15 4.61
CA ARG A 54 8.99 -6.80 4.40
C ARG A 54 8.80 -6.26 2.98
N PRO A 55 7.64 -6.48 2.34
CA PRO A 55 7.36 -5.87 1.05
C PRO A 55 7.19 -4.37 1.22
N THR A 56 7.66 -3.59 0.26
CA THR A 56 7.25 -2.20 0.11
C THR A 56 5.91 -2.14 -0.63
N PHE A 57 5.27 -0.98 -0.70
CA PHE A 57 4.05 -0.85 -1.51
C PHE A 57 4.33 -1.08 -3.00
N ARG A 58 5.50 -0.63 -3.49
CA ARG A 58 5.96 -0.99 -4.84
C ARG A 58 6.08 -2.51 -5.03
N GLY A 59 6.59 -3.23 -4.03
CA GLY A 59 6.60 -4.71 -4.00
C GLY A 59 5.20 -5.32 -4.10
N VAL A 60 4.23 -4.76 -3.39
CA VAL A 60 2.83 -5.18 -3.45
C VAL A 60 2.24 -4.94 -4.84
N LEU A 61 2.45 -3.78 -5.45
CA LEU A 61 1.93 -3.51 -6.80
C LEU A 61 2.51 -4.48 -7.83
N ARG A 62 3.81 -4.79 -7.73
CA ARG A 62 4.45 -5.81 -8.57
C ARG A 62 3.87 -7.20 -8.33
N TYR A 63 3.53 -7.56 -7.09
CA TYR A 63 2.85 -8.82 -6.81
C TYR A 63 1.50 -8.90 -7.52
N VAL A 64 0.68 -7.85 -7.38
CA VAL A 64 -0.66 -7.81 -7.99
C VAL A 64 -0.59 -7.83 -9.51
N GLU A 65 0.42 -7.19 -10.12
CA GLU A 65 0.68 -7.27 -11.57
C GLU A 65 0.93 -8.72 -12.04
N VAL A 66 1.58 -9.55 -11.23
CA VAL A 66 2.02 -10.91 -11.62
C VAL A 66 1.03 -12.01 -11.21
N TRP A 67 0.45 -11.95 -10.02
CA TRP A 67 -0.44 -13.00 -9.48
C TRP A 67 -1.89 -12.55 -9.25
N GLY A 68 -2.19 -11.26 -9.42
CA GLY A 68 -3.48 -10.69 -9.05
C GLY A 68 -3.59 -10.39 -7.55
N CYS A 69 -4.76 -9.91 -7.13
CA CYS A 69 -5.03 -9.63 -5.73
C CYS A 69 -5.54 -10.87 -4.99
N ASP A 70 -5.00 -11.11 -3.79
CA ASP A 70 -5.43 -12.16 -2.87
C ASP A 70 -5.51 -11.64 -1.42
N LEU A 71 -5.94 -12.50 -0.50
CA LEU A 71 -6.08 -12.14 0.91
C LEU A 71 -4.75 -11.75 1.57
N HIS A 72 -3.61 -12.26 1.09
CA HIS A 72 -2.31 -11.93 1.65
C HIS A 72 -1.96 -10.46 1.36
N VAL A 73 -2.08 -10.02 0.11
CA VAL A 73 -1.82 -8.60 -0.24
C VAL A 73 -2.81 -7.65 0.42
N VAL A 74 -4.08 -8.03 0.56
CA VAL A 74 -5.07 -7.23 1.32
C VAL A 74 -4.60 -7.02 2.76
N ASN A 75 -4.18 -8.08 3.44
CA ASN A 75 -3.71 -7.99 4.83
C ASN A 75 -2.43 -7.16 4.96
N VAL A 76 -1.50 -7.31 4.02
CA VAL A 76 -0.27 -6.50 3.97
C VAL A 76 -0.61 -5.02 3.81
N VAL A 77 -1.47 -4.65 2.87
CA VAL A 77 -1.83 -3.25 2.62
C VAL A 77 -2.60 -2.66 3.80
N ARG A 78 -3.52 -3.41 4.40
CA ARG A 78 -4.19 -2.97 5.64
C ARG A 78 -3.19 -2.70 6.76
N GLY A 79 -2.13 -3.51 6.88
CA GLY A 79 -1.02 -3.27 7.80
C GLY A 79 -0.22 -2.02 7.46
N MET A 80 -0.01 -1.72 6.17
CA MET A 80 0.72 -0.53 5.71
C MET A 80 -0.02 0.79 5.92
N VAL A 81 -1.36 0.80 5.89
CA VAL A 81 -2.16 2.03 6.10
C VAL A 81 -1.90 2.64 7.47
N GLY A 82 -1.70 1.83 8.51
CA GLY A 82 -1.46 2.32 9.87
C GLY A 82 -2.71 2.88 10.56
N GLY A 83 -2.55 3.34 11.82
CA GLY A 83 -3.57 4.10 12.56
C GLY A 83 -4.91 3.39 12.83
N GLY A 84 -4.99 2.07 12.62
CA GLY A 84 -6.24 1.31 12.70
C GLY A 84 -7.15 1.46 11.47
N TRP A 85 -6.87 2.40 10.56
CA TRP A 85 -7.68 2.68 9.37
C TRP A 85 -7.67 1.57 8.33
N GLY A 86 -6.64 0.72 8.34
CA GLY A 86 -6.63 -0.51 7.53
C GLY A 86 -7.81 -1.44 7.82
N LYS A 87 -8.33 -1.46 9.06
CA LYS A 87 -9.52 -2.28 9.42
C LYS A 87 -10.83 -1.72 8.85
N ALA A 88 -10.86 -0.43 8.53
CA ALA A 88 -12.03 0.21 7.92
C ALA A 88 -12.13 -0.06 6.40
N LEU A 89 -11.10 -0.65 5.80
CA LEU A 89 -11.09 -1.05 4.40
C LEU A 89 -11.65 -2.47 4.25
N GLY A 90 -12.67 -2.64 3.40
CA GLY A 90 -13.31 -3.90 3.09
C GLY A 90 -12.63 -4.66 1.94
N GLU A 91 -13.44 -5.31 1.11
CA GLU A 91 -12.99 -6.08 -0.07
C GLU A 91 -12.55 -5.17 -1.23
N GLU A 92 -12.91 -3.88 -1.20
CA GLU A 92 -12.55 -2.89 -2.21
C GLU A 92 -11.03 -2.65 -2.33
N VAL A 93 -10.22 -3.15 -1.38
CA VAL A 93 -8.76 -3.09 -1.45
C VAL A 93 -8.25 -3.78 -2.72
N CYS A 94 -8.82 -4.92 -3.12
CA CYS A 94 -8.35 -5.60 -4.32
C CYS A 94 -8.64 -4.81 -5.59
N GLU A 95 -9.84 -4.27 -5.74
CA GLU A 95 -10.19 -3.40 -6.87
C GLU A 95 -9.25 -2.19 -6.94
N ALA A 96 -8.93 -1.59 -5.79
CA ALA A 96 -7.97 -0.49 -5.73
C ALA A 96 -6.57 -0.92 -6.18
N LEU A 97 -6.07 -2.06 -5.69
CA LEU A 97 -4.72 -2.53 -6.02
C LEU A 97 -4.59 -2.97 -7.49
N GLU A 98 -5.62 -3.58 -8.07
CA GLU A 98 -5.66 -3.95 -9.48
C GLU A 98 -5.67 -2.73 -10.41
N PHE A 99 -6.32 -1.63 -9.97
CA PHE A 99 -6.22 -0.36 -10.66
C PHE A 99 -4.80 0.23 -10.52
N LEU A 100 -4.28 0.28 -9.30
CA LEU A 100 -3.01 0.92 -8.97
C LEU A 100 -1.80 0.17 -9.53
N SER A 101 -1.87 -1.15 -9.74
CA SER A 101 -0.77 -1.96 -10.29
C SER A 101 -0.42 -1.61 -11.74
N LYS A 102 -1.33 -0.93 -12.44
CA LYS A 102 -1.10 -0.39 -13.80
C LYS A 102 -0.17 0.83 -13.79
N PHE A 103 0.05 1.42 -12.62
CA PHE A 103 0.95 2.55 -12.43
C PHE A 103 2.28 2.09 -11.87
N ARG A 104 3.36 2.82 -12.20
CA ARG A 104 4.71 2.55 -11.71
C ARG A 104 5.22 3.73 -10.88
N PRO A 105 4.73 3.90 -9.64
CA PRO A 105 5.18 4.99 -8.78
C PRO A 105 6.68 4.89 -8.52
N TYR A 106 7.34 6.03 -8.40
CA TYR A 106 8.74 6.12 -8.00
C TYR A 106 8.90 5.78 -6.52
N SER A 107 7.95 6.24 -5.71
CA SER A 107 7.90 5.96 -4.28
C SER A 107 7.67 4.47 -3.99
N ARG A 108 8.40 3.99 -2.97
CA ARG A 108 8.26 2.62 -2.44
C ARG A 108 7.19 2.51 -1.36
N ASP A 109 6.91 3.60 -0.65
CA ASP A 109 5.99 3.63 0.49
C ASP A 109 4.55 3.95 0.06
N LEU A 110 3.57 3.40 0.78
CA LEU A 110 2.14 3.45 0.41
C LEU A 110 1.65 4.89 0.20
N ALA A 111 1.83 5.76 1.20
CA ALA A 111 1.32 7.12 1.14
C ALA A 111 1.91 7.92 -0.03
N PRO A 112 3.24 8.13 -0.12
CA PRO A 112 3.79 8.93 -1.20
C PRO A 112 3.53 8.31 -2.58
N ALA A 113 3.50 6.98 -2.72
CA ALA A 113 3.14 6.33 -3.99
C ALA A 113 1.69 6.62 -4.40
N LEU A 114 0.74 6.59 -3.46
CA LEU A 114 -0.65 6.99 -3.75
C LEU A 114 -0.73 8.46 -4.14
N PHE A 115 0.00 9.35 -3.44
CA PHE A 115 0.06 10.76 -3.80
C PHE A 115 0.68 10.97 -5.19
N GLU A 116 1.74 10.25 -5.56
CA GLU A 116 2.31 10.30 -6.90
C GLU A 116 1.30 9.89 -7.99
N ILE A 117 0.57 8.79 -7.79
CA ILE A 117 -0.40 8.29 -8.77
C ILE A 117 -1.58 9.24 -8.92
N VAL A 118 -2.10 9.72 -7.79
CA VAL A 118 -3.30 10.56 -7.74
C VAL A 118 -3.01 11.97 -8.28
N TRP A 119 -1.85 12.55 -7.98
CA TRP A 119 -1.50 13.91 -8.44
C TRP A 119 -0.74 13.93 -9.77
N GLY A 120 -0.14 12.82 -10.18
CA GLY A 120 0.66 12.73 -11.40
C GLY A 120 -0.13 12.39 -12.68
N GLY A 121 -1.38 11.91 -12.60
CA GLY A 121 -2.06 11.40 -13.79
C GLY A 121 -3.60 11.29 -13.79
N GLY A 122 -4.30 11.60 -12.68
CA GLY A 122 -5.77 11.51 -12.64
C GLY A 122 -6.40 12.73 -11.97
N LYS A 123 -7.52 13.22 -12.51
CA LYS A 123 -8.37 14.06 -11.67
C LYS A 123 -8.90 13.17 -10.56
N LEU A 124 -8.75 13.59 -9.31
CA LEU A 124 -9.23 12.85 -8.14
C LEU A 124 -10.69 12.36 -8.26
N ALA A 125 -11.52 13.09 -9.00
CA ALA A 125 -12.91 12.74 -9.31
C ALA A 125 -13.07 11.53 -10.26
N GLU A 126 -12.09 11.25 -11.11
CA GLU A 126 -12.09 10.18 -12.10
C GLU A 126 -11.53 8.86 -11.54
N LEU A 127 -11.01 8.86 -10.30
CA LEU A 127 -10.51 7.66 -9.65
C LEU A 127 -11.65 6.74 -9.20
N PRO A 128 -11.46 5.41 -9.30
CA PRO A 128 -12.38 4.43 -8.72
C PRO A 128 -12.70 4.73 -7.26
N GLY A 129 -13.92 4.40 -6.83
CA GLY A 129 -14.35 4.59 -5.44
C GLY A 129 -13.44 3.85 -4.46
N SER A 130 -13.00 2.65 -4.83
CA SER A 130 -12.02 1.82 -4.12
C SER A 130 -10.71 2.57 -3.86
N VAL A 131 -10.11 3.18 -4.90
CA VAL A 131 -8.87 3.97 -4.79
C VAL A 131 -9.06 5.20 -3.92
N ARG A 132 -10.16 5.94 -4.08
CA ARG A 132 -10.48 7.12 -3.25
C ARG A 132 -10.61 6.75 -1.78
N ARG A 133 -11.21 5.59 -1.48
CA ARG A 133 -11.39 5.11 -0.12
C ARG A 133 -10.07 4.66 0.52
N LEU A 134 -9.20 3.99 -0.25
CA LEU A 134 -7.82 3.67 0.18
C LEU A 134 -7.02 4.96 0.44
N LEU A 135 -7.10 5.94 -0.46
CA LEU A 135 -6.46 7.24 -0.29
C LEU A 135 -6.95 7.95 0.98
N ALA A 136 -8.26 7.95 1.25
CA ALA A 136 -8.83 8.52 2.46
C ALA A 136 -8.33 7.82 3.73
N ALA A 137 -8.21 6.48 3.73
CA ALA A 137 -7.69 5.74 4.88
C ALA A 137 -6.23 6.10 5.16
N VAL A 138 -5.42 6.19 4.10
CA VAL A 138 -4.01 6.57 4.19
C VAL A 138 -3.88 8.01 4.67
N ALA A 139 -4.66 8.94 4.10
CA ALA A 139 -4.69 10.34 4.52
C ALA A 139 -5.10 10.48 5.99
N ALA A 140 -6.09 9.72 6.46
CA ALA A 140 -6.49 9.69 7.86
C ALA A 140 -5.37 9.20 8.79
N SER A 141 -4.56 8.23 8.34
CA SER A 141 -3.43 7.75 9.13
C SER A 141 -2.25 8.71 9.17
N VAL A 142 -1.92 9.38 8.07
CA VAL A 142 -0.72 10.24 7.99
C VAL A 142 -1.00 11.69 8.39
N GLY A 143 -2.21 12.18 8.15
CA GLY A 143 -2.60 13.57 8.46
C GLY A 143 -3.01 13.79 9.91
N GLY A 144 -3.48 12.74 10.60
CA GLY A 144 -3.92 12.83 11.99
C GLY A 144 -5.24 13.58 12.17
N PRO A 145 -5.63 13.89 13.42
CA PRO A 145 -6.86 14.61 13.71
C PRO A 145 -6.80 16.07 13.26
N ILE A 146 -7.86 16.53 12.59
CA ILE A 146 -8.07 17.95 12.25
C ILE A 146 -8.93 18.60 13.33
N ASP A 147 -10.01 17.91 13.72
CA ASP A 147 -10.93 18.28 14.80
C ASP A 147 -11.47 17.00 15.46
N GLU A 148 -12.49 17.12 16.31
CA GLU A 148 -13.07 15.99 17.06
C GLU A 148 -13.73 14.92 16.18
N ILE A 149 -14.06 15.22 14.92
CA ILE A 149 -14.81 14.33 14.03
C ILE A 149 -14.09 14.03 12.70
N HIS A 150 -13.01 14.75 12.39
CA HIS A 150 -12.23 14.60 11.16
C HIS A 150 -10.79 14.17 11.45
N SER A 151 -10.32 13.15 10.73
CA SER A 151 -8.90 12.80 10.66
C SER A 151 -8.48 12.66 9.21
N GLY A 152 -7.42 13.35 8.79
CA GLY A 152 -7.05 13.39 7.38
C GLY A 152 -6.20 14.57 6.99
N VAL A 153 -6.25 14.89 5.69
CA VAL A 153 -5.53 16.00 5.09
C VAL A 153 -6.52 16.94 4.40
N LEU A 154 -6.24 18.24 4.49
CA LEU A 154 -6.95 19.30 3.78
C LEU A 154 -6.07 19.85 2.65
N LEU A 155 -6.64 19.89 1.45
CA LEU A 155 -6.01 20.48 0.28
C LEU A 155 -6.96 21.52 -0.33
N GLY A 156 -6.75 22.79 0.05
CA GLY A 156 -7.70 23.85 -0.25
C GLY A 156 -9.05 23.59 0.43
N ARG A 157 -10.11 23.43 -0.38
CA ARG A 157 -11.48 23.13 0.11
C ARG A 157 -11.83 21.64 0.14
N LEU A 158 -10.88 20.79 -0.23
CA LEU A 158 -11.08 19.36 -0.36
C LEU A 158 -10.55 18.64 0.88
N PHE A 159 -11.41 17.82 1.49
CA PHE A 159 -11.04 16.92 2.57
C PHE A 159 -10.78 15.51 2.04
N ILE A 160 -9.70 14.90 2.51
CA ILE A 160 -9.28 13.53 2.19
C ILE A 160 -9.00 12.84 3.53
N GLY A 161 -9.88 11.93 3.95
CA GLY A 161 -9.74 11.33 5.27
C GLY A 161 -11.00 10.63 5.81
N HIS A 162 -11.01 10.40 7.12
CA HIS A 162 -12.15 9.90 7.86
C HIS A 162 -12.98 11.03 8.48
N CYS A 163 -14.29 10.98 8.29
CA CYS A 163 -15.27 11.79 9.00
C CYS A 163 -16.22 10.86 9.75
N SER A 164 -16.51 11.13 11.04
CA SER A 164 -17.41 10.29 11.85
C SER A 164 -18.81 10.15 11.26
N GLN A 165 -19.26 11.12 10.46
CA GLN A 165 -20.58 11.11 9.81
C GLN A 165 -20.56 10.50 8.40
N CYS A 166 -19.44 10.64 7.67
CA CYS A 166 -19.37 10.27 6.25
C CYS A 166 -18.49 9.04 5.98
N GLY A 167 -17.78 8.54 6.99
CA GLY A 167 -16.75 7.51 6.83
C GLY A 167 -15.51 8.01 6.10
N LEU A 168 -14.79 7.07 5.47
CA LEU A 168 -13.64 7.35 4.61
C LEU A 168 -14.12 8.00 3.31
N SER A 169 -13.72 9.24 3.07
CA SER A 169 -14.21 10.00 1.92
C SER A 169 -13.20 11.02 1.39
N VAL A 170 -13.43 11.39 0.12
CA VAL A 170 -12.67 12.37 -0.62
C VAL A 170 -13.66 13.36 -1.21
N LYS A 171 -13.93 14.46 -0.51
CA LYS A 171 -14.95 15.45 -0.89
C LYS A 171 -14.77 16.76 -0.15
N PRO A 172 -15.36 17.88 -0.62
CA PRO A 172 -15.51 19.07 0.21
C PRO A 172 -16.33 18.74 1.46
N CYS A 173 -15.84 19.14 2.64
CA CYS A 173 -16.57 18.98 3.90
C CYS A 173 -16.98 20.34 4.45
N ARG A 174 -18.29 20.56 4.62
CA ARG A 174 -18.84 21.80 5.20
C ARG A 174 -18.76 21.85 6.73
N TYR A 175 -18.44 20.73 7.36
CA TYR A 175 -18.40 20.61 8.83
C TYR A 175 -17.02 20.85 9.43
N ILE A 176 -15.98 20.96 8.58
CA ILE A 176 -14.65 21.35 9.04
C ILE A 176 -14.69 22.84 9.35
N LYS A 177 -14.48 23.17 10.62
CA LYS A 177 -14.28 24.55 11.07
C LYS A 177 -12.79 24.72 11.30
N LEU A 178 -12.14 25.48 10.41
CA LEU A 178 -10.74 25.88 10.53
C LEU A 178 -10.59 27.10 11.42
#